data_AF-A0A523P253-F1
#
_entry.id   AF-A0A523P253-F1
#
_cell.length_a   1.000
_cell.length_b   1.000
_cell.length_c   1.000
_cell.angle_alpha   90.00
_cell.angle_beta   90.00
_cell.angle_gamma   90.00
#
_symmetry.space_group_name_H-M   'P 1'
#
loop_
_entity.id
_entity.type
_entity.pdbx_description
1 polymer ?
#
loop_
_entity_poly.entity_id
_entity_poly.type
_entity_poly.pdbx_seq_one_letter_code
_entity_poly.pdbx_strand_id
1 'polypeptide(L)'
;TFTVAGIATPLTPQAAHTQGVPFNRLSPEDAALLAAFADHLLPGAAAAGVAHFVDHQLGVDPQECLLMCKYFPAIKAPFENFYRGGLEALRKTVSADHSKPFEVLNTDQKNAVTDSVWQGTATGWSGPPPPLFYMMVRGDAVDVVYGTKEGFDRLSVPYMAHIMPAENW
;
A
#
# COMPACT_ATOMS: atom_id res chain seq x y z
N THR A 1 -14.50 7.68 -0.37
CA THR A 1 -15.69 7.10 0.27
C THR A 1 -15.67 5.59 0.11
N PHE A 2 -16.08 4.86 1.13
CA PHE A 2 -16.09 3.39 1.14
C PHE A 2 -17.53 2.87 1.15
N THR A 3 -17.79 1.76 0.46
CA THR A 3 -19.13 1.17 0.42
C THR A 3 -19.31 0.18 1.57
N VAL A 4 -20.17 0.50 2.53
CA VAL A 4 -20.56 -0.40 3.63
C VAL A 4 -22.02 -0.76 3.47
N ALA A 5 -22.35 -2.06 3.38
CA ALA A 5 -23.71 -2.54 3.18
C ALA A 5 -24.46 -1.88 2.00
N GLY A 6 -23.75 -1.49 0.94
CA GLY A 6 -24.31 -0.85 -0.24
C GLY A 6 -24.45 0.68 -0.16
N ILE A 7 -24.00 1.33 0.92
CA ILE A 7 -24.05 2.78 1.10
C ILE A 7 -22.63 3.36 1.09
N ALA A 8 -22.42 4.39 0.26
CA ALA A 8 -21.18 5.16 0.26
C ALA A 8 -21.06 5.96 1.57
N THR A 9 -20.07 5.60 2.39
CA THR A 9 -19.81 6.21 3.70
C THR A 9 -18.43 6.87 3.68
N PRO A 10 -18.27 8.08 4.23
CA PRO A 10 -16.95 8.66 4.44
C PRO A 10 -16.26 7.90 5.59
N LEU A 11 -15.38 6.96 5.24
CA LEU A 11 -14.52 6.26 6.18
C LEU A 11 -13.07 6.58 5.84
N THR A 12 -12.23 6.63 6.87
CA THR A 12 -10.77 6.60 6.70
C THR A 12 -10.33 5.18 6.29
N PRO A 13 -9.15 4.99 5.69
CA PRO A 13 -8.62 3.66 5.39
C PRO A 13 -8.54 2.76 6.63
N GLN A 14 -8.15 3.32 7.79
CA GLN A 14 -8.11 2.60 9.06
C GLN A 14 -9.50 2.14 9.51
N ALA A 15 -10.51 3.00 9.39
CA ALA A 15 -11.88 2.64 9.75
C ALA A 15 -12.44 1.57 8.81
N ALA A 16 -12.18 1.68 7.51
CA ALA A 16 -12.55 0.67 6.51
C ALA A 16 -11.88 -0.69 6.80
N HIS A 17 -10.60 -0.69 7.18
CA HIS A 17 -9.89 -1.88 7.62
C HIS A 17 -10.51 -2.49 8.88
N THR A 18 -10.75 -1.68 9.92
CA THR A 18 -11.33 -2.12 11.19
C THR A 18 -12.74 -2.72 11.02
N GLN A 19 -13.52 -2.17 10.10
CA GLN A 19 -14.87 -2.64 9.78
C GLN A 19 -14.89 -3.80 8.78
N GLY A 20 -13.74 -4.24 8.27
CA GLY A 20 -13.65 -5.34 7.30
C GLY A 20 -14.36 -5.03 5.98
N VAL A 21 -14.29 -3.78 5.51
CA VAL A 21 -14.91 -3.37 4.24
C VAL A 21 -14.34 -4.21 3.10
N PRO A 22 -15.19 -4.80 2.22
CA PRO A 22 -14.70 -5.57 1.08
C PRO A 22 -13.86 -4.74 0.11
N PHE A 23 -12.82 -5.37 -0.46
CA PHE A 23 -12.01 -4.80 -1.53
C PHE A 23 -12.76 -4.82 -2.87
N ASN A 24 -12.54 -3.81 -3.71
CA ASN A 24 -13.21 -3.65 -5.00
C ASN A 24 -12.28 -3.91 -6.20
N ARG A 25 -10.98 -3.65 -6.03
CA ARG A 25 -9.94 -3.75 -7.06
C ARG A 25 -8.95 -4.85 -6.72
N LEU A 26 -8.54 -4.97 -5.46
CA LEU A 26 -7.61 -5.99 -5.02
C LEU A 26 -8.34 -7.31 -4.71
N SER A 27 -7.70 -8.43 -5.03
CA SER A 27 -8.13 -9.71 -4.48
C SER A 27 -7.81 -9.78 -2.97
N PRO A 28 -8.50 -10.62 -2.18
CA PRO A 28 -8.17 -10.79 -0.76
C PRO A 28 -6.69 -11.19 -0.53
N GLU A 29 -6.13 -11.99 -1.44
CA GLU A 29 -4.73 -12.42 -1.39
C GLU A 29 -3.75 -11.28 -1.71
N ASP A 30 -4.06 -10.47 -2.73
CA ASP A 30 -3.25 -9.30 -3.07
C ASP A 30 -3.28 -8.26 -1.95
N ALA A 31 -4.44 -8.06 -1.33
CA ALA A 31 -4.61 -7.13 -0.23
C ALA A 31 -3.86 -7.58 1.03
N ALA A 32 -3.89 -8.88 1.35
CA ALA A 32 -3.13 -9.45 2.47
C ALA A 32 -1.61 -9.31 2.25
N LEU A 33 -1.14 -9.62 1.04
CA LEU A 33 0.26 -9.49 0.66
C LEU A 33 0.72 -8.03 0.73
N LEU A 34 -0.07 -7.11 0.17
CA LEU A 34 0.19 -5.67 0.21
C LEU A 34 0.26 -5.16 1.64
N ALA A 35 -0.71 -5.52 2.49
CA ALA A 35 -0.75 -5.10 3.89
C ALA A 35 0.48 -5.60 4.64
N ALA A 36 0.83 -6.88 4.51
CA ALA A 36 1.98 -7.47 5.21
C ALA A 36 3.32 -6.91 4.71
N PHE A 37 3.46 -6.71 3.40
CA PHE A 37 4.66 -6.12 2.82
C PHE A 37 4.81 -4.66 3.28
N ALA A 38 3.78 -3.84 3.12
CA ALA A 38 3.79 -2.44 3.54
C ALA A 38 4.05 -2.27 5.05
N ASP A 39 3.46 -3.12 5.90
CA ASP A 39 3.69 -3.10 7.36
C ASP A 39 5.13 -3.47 7.73
N HIS A 40 5.74 -4.37 6.96
CA HIS A 40 7.15 -4.68 7.13
C HIS A 40 8.07 -3.52 6.69
N LEU A 41 7.70 -2.79 5.62
CA LEU A 41 8.43 -1.59 5.19
C LEU A 41 8.25 -0.40 6.15
N LEU A 42 7.07 -0.30 6.75
CA LEU A 42 6.70 0.73 7.71
C LEU A 42 5.74 0.16 8.77
N PRO A 43 6.24 -0.15 9.98
CA PRO A 43 5.42 -0.71 11.05
C PRO A 43 4.17 0.12 11.34
N GLY A 44 3.01 -0.52 11.34
CA GLY A 44 1.72 0.10 11.55
C GLY A 44 0.94 0.41 10.27
N ALA A 45 1.52 0.23 9.09
CA ALA A 45 0.84 0.47 7.81
C ALA A 45 -0.36 -0.47 7.60
N ALA A 46 -0.27 -1.74 8.01
CA ALA A 46 -1.40 -2.65 7.92
C ALA A 46 -2.57 -2.16 8.80
N ALA A 47 -2.27 -1.83 10.06
CA ALA A 47 -3.27 -1.33 11.01
C ALA A 47 -3.88 0.02 10.58
N ALA A 48 -3.13 0.86 9.87
CA ALA A 48 -3.61 2.10 9.29
C ALA A 48 -4.47 1.91 8.03
N GLY A 49 -4.57 0.68 7.51
CA GLY A 49 -5.44 0.35 6.38
C GLY A 49 -4.84 0.62 5.01
N VAL A 50 -3.52 0.47 4.84
CA VAL A 50 -2.82 0.73 3.55
C VAL A 50 -3.41 -0.06 2.38
N ALA A 51 -3.84 -1.31 2.59
CA ALA A 51 -4.47 -2.10 1.53
C ALA A 51 -5.83 -1.51 1.10
N HIS A 52 -6.64 -1.03 2.05
CA HIS A 52 -7.91 -0.34 1.78
C HIS A 52 -7.70 1.01 1.11
N PHE A 53 -6.64 1.74 1.49
CA PHE A 53 -6.25 2.97 0.80
C PHE A 53 -5.91 2.69 -0.67
N VAL A 54 -5.00 1.77 -0.94
CA VAL A 54 -4.60 1.45 -2.32
C VAL A 54 -5.79 0.93 -3.13
N ASP A 55 -6.59 0.01 -2.59
CA ASP A 55 -7.80 -0.50 -3.25
C ASP A 55 -8.77 0.64 -3.65
N HIS A 56 -9.02 1.56 -2.73
CA HIS A 56 -9.87 2.72 -2.98
C HIS A 56 -9.29 3.61 -4.08
N GLN A 57 -8.02 3.99 -3.94
CA GLN A 57 -7.36 4.93 -4.86
C GLN A 57 -7.18 4.37 -6.26
N LEU A 58 -7.08 3.05 -6.43
CA LEU A 58 -7.10 2.39 -7.73
C LEU A 58 -8.44 2.57 -8.47
N GLY A 59 -9.53 2.85 -7.75
CA GLY A 59 -10.84 3.16 -8.31
C GLY A 59 -11.13 4.65 -8.53
N VAL A 60 -10.26 5.55 -8.08
CA VAL A 60 -10.39 7.00 -8.24
C VAL A 60 -9.86 7.41 -9.62
N ASP A 61 -10.35 8.54 -10.16
CA ASP A 61 -9.78 9.13 -11.38
C ASP A 61 -8.25 9.27 -11.24
N PRO A 62 -7.43 8.80 -12.19
CA PRO A 62 -5.97 8.90 -12.09
C PRO A 62 -5.42 10.31 -11.86
N GLN A 63 -6.15 11.36 -12.27
CA GLN A 63 -5.78 12.76 -12.01
C GLN A 63 -6.10 13.21 -10.59
N GLU A 64 -7.00 12.53 -9.89
CA GLU A 64 -7.45 12.87 -8.54
C GLU A 64 -6.95 11.88 -7.47
N CYS A 65 -6.46 10.71 -7.87
CA CYS A 65 -5.99 9.72 -6.91
C CYS A 65 -4.74 10.20 -6.14
N LEU A 66 -4.52 9.60 -4.98
CA LEU A 66 -3.47 9.94 -4.03
C LEU A 66 -2.33 8.91 -4.01
N LEU A 67 -2.27 8.00 -4.97
CA LEU A 67 -1.20 7.00 -5.05
C LEU A 67 0.14 7.67 -5.38
N MET A 68 1.20 7.28 -4.66
CA MET A 68 2.55 7.78 -4.89
C MET A 68 3.00 7.62 -6.36
N CYS A 69 2.57 6.52 -7.01
CA CYS A 69 2.93 6.21 -8.39
C CYS A 69 2.47 7.26 -9.41
N LYS A 70 1.44 8.05 -9.09
CA LYS A 70 0.93 9.14 -9.95
C LYS A 70 1.98 10.19 -10.27
N TYR A 71 2.92 10.43 -9.35
CA TYR A 71 3.96 11.44 -9.52
C TYR A 71 5.15 10.98 -10.39
N PHE A 72 5.14 9.72 -10.86
CA PHE A 72 6.24 9.14 -11.62
C PHE A 72 5.88 9.03 -13.10
N PRO A 73 6.50 9.83 -14.00
CA PRO A 73 6.13 9.87 -15.42
C PRO A 73 6.26 8.52 -16.15
N ALA A 74 7.10 7.62 -15.65
CA ALA A 74 7.31 6.29 -16.19
C ALA A 74 6.15 5.32 -15.90
N ILE A 75 5.32 5.60 -14.88
CA ILE A 75 4.16 4.79 -14.53
C ILE A 75 2.93 5.44 -15.15
N LYS A 76 2.28 4.75 -16.09
CA LYS A 76 1.10 5.25 -16.79
C LYS A 76 -0.17 4.70 -16.16
N ALA A 77 -1.19 5.54 -16.07
CA ALA A 77 -2.53 5.09 -15.74
C ALA A 77 -3.05 4.12 -16.83
N PRO A 78 -3.90 3.13 -16.48
CA PRO A 78 -4.41 2.85 -15.13
C PRO A 78 -3.34 2.22 -14.22
N PHE A 79 -3.28 2.67 -12.97
CA PHE A 79 -2.25 2.24 -12.01
C PHE A 79 -2.46 0.82 -11.49
N GLU A 80 -3.63 0.22 -11.73
CA GLU A 80 -3.97 -1.14 -11.30
C GLU A 80 -2.95 -2.17 -11.80
N ASN A 81 -2.50 -2.06 -13.04
CA ASN A 81 -1.50 -2.97 -13.62
C ASN A 81 -0.15 -2.88 -12.92
N PHE A 82 0.22 -1.70 -12.42
CA PHE A 82 1.45 -1.50 -11.66
C PHE A 82 1.40 -2.27 -10.33
N TYR A 83 0.33 -2.10 -9.54
CA TYR A 83 0.19 -2.77 -8.25
C TYR A 83 -0.02 -4.29 -8.41
N ARG A 84 -0.91 -4.72 -9.30
CA ARG A 84 -1.14 -6.16 -9.55
C ARG A 84 0.13 -6.85 -10.04
N GLY A 85 0.83 -6.25 -11.02
CA GLY A 85 2.08 -6.81 -11.54
C GLY A 85 3.18 -6.88 -10.49
N GLY A 86 3.29 -5.86 -9.62
CA GLY A 86 4.25 -5.86 -8.53
C GLY A 86 3.93 -6.90 -7.44
N LEU A 87 2.66 -7.03 -7.07
CA LEU A 87 2.20 -8.03 -6.09
C LEU A 87 2.35 -9.47 -6.62
N GLU A 88 2.05 -9.69 -7.90
CA GLU A 88 2.27 -10.99 -8.53
C GLU A 88 3.76 -11.34 -8.58
N ALA A 89 4.62 -10.39 -8.95
CA ALA A 89 6.08 -10.59 -8.96
C ALA A 89 6.61 -10.87 -7.56
N LEU A 90 6.18 -10.10 -6.55
CA LEU A 90 6.55 -10.32 -5.15
C LEU A 90 6.11 -11.71 -4.67
N ARG A 91 4.86 -12.12 -4.94
CA ARG A 91 4.35 -13.45 -4.57
C ARG A 91 5.21 -14.56 -5.19
N LYS A 92 5.61 -14.43 -6.46
CA LYS A 92 6.46 -15.40 -7.15
C LYS A 92 7.85 -15.47 -6.53
N THR A 93 8.48 -14.32 -6.25
CA THR A 93 9.78 -14.27 -5.57
C THR A 93 9.74 -14.96 -4.21
N VAL A 94 8.77 -14.59 -3.37
CA VAL A 94 8.58 -15.19 -2.02
C VAL A 94 8.35 -16.71 -2.11
N SER A 95 7.51 -17.14 -3.06
CA SER A 95 7.23 -18.57 -3.25
C SER A 95 8.47 -19.34 -3.71
N ALA A 96 9.29 -18.76 -4.60
CA ALA A 96 10.52 -19.36 -5.08
C ALA A 96 11.57 -19.50 -3.96
N ASP A 97 11.71 -18.48 -3.11
CA ASP A 97 12.76 -18.43 -2.09
C ASP A 97 12.39 -19.23 -0.83
N HIS A 98 11.10 -19.31 -0.50
CA HIS A 98 10.65 -19.80 0.82
C HIS A 98 9.51 -20.81 0.78
N SER A 99 8.86 -21.03 -0.36
CA SER A 99 7.69 -21.93 -0.50
C SER A 99 6.56 -21.63 0.50
N LYS A 100 6.45 -20.37 0.94
CA LYS A 100 5.47 -19.87 1.91
C LYS A 100 4.98 -18.49 1.47
N PRO A 101 3.75 -18.09 1.86
CA PRO A 101 3.29 -16.71 1.72
C PRO A 101 4.17 -15.72 2.53
N PHE A 102 4.27 -14.47 2.07
CA PHE A 102 5.09 -13.45 2.73
C PHE A 102 4.65 -13.17 4.17
N GLU A 103 3.34 -13.19 4.38
CA GLU A 103 2.64 -12.88 5.63
C GLU A 103 3.17 -13.73 6.80
N VAL A 104 3.49 -15.00 6.54
CA VAL A 104 3.91 -15.99 7.54
C VAL A 104 5.42 -16.17 7.65
N LEU A 105 6.20 -15.44 6.84
CA LEU A 105 7.66 -15.43 6.96
C LEU A 105 8.08 -14.81 8.30
N ASN A 106 9.20 -15.30 8.84
CA ASN A 106 9.83 -14.63 9.98
C ASN A 106 10.53 -13.33 9.55
N THR A 107 10.97 -12.53 10.52
CA THR A 107 11.58 -11.21 10.25
C THR A 107 12.80 -11.29 9.33
N ASP A 108 13.70 -12.26 9.54
CA ASP A 108 14.92 -12.39 8.73
C ASP A 108 14.60 -12.75 7.27
N GLN A 109 13.61 -13.62 7.06
CA GLN A 109 13.12 -13.96 5.73
C GLN A 109 12.45 -12.77 5.04
N LYS A 110 11.61 -12.01 5.77
CA LYS A 110 11.00 -10.78 5.25
C LYS A 110 12.05 -9.74 4.88
N ASN A 111 13.09 -9.57 5.71
CA ASN A 111 14.22 -8.69 5.43
C ASN A 111 14.94 -9.12 4.14
N ALA A 112 15.26 -10.42 3.99
CA ALA A 112 15.96 -10.92 2.81
C ALA A 112 15.18 -10.70 1.50
N VAL A 113 13.88 -10.99 1.50
CA VAL A 113 13.01 -10.69 0.36
C VAL A 113 12.99 -9.19 0.08
N THR A 114 12.75 -8.37 1.10
CA THR A 114 12.70 -6.91 0.98
C THR A 114 13.98 -6.32 0.42
N ASP A 115 15.13 -6.77 0.92
CA ASP A 115 16.45 -6.37 0.46
C ASP A 115 16.64 -6.72 -1.02
N SER A 116 16.22 -7.92 -1.45
CA SER A 116 16.32 -8.31 -2.85
C SER A 116 15.47 -7.44 -3.79
N VAL A 117 14.28 -7.02 -3.34
CA VAL A 117 13.38 -6.16 -4.11
C VAL A 117 13.95 -4.74 -4.16
N TRP A 118 14.39 -4.20 -3.02
CA TRP A 118 14.98 -2.87 -2.95
C TRP A 118 16.29 -2.75 -3.76
N GLN A 119 17.14 -3.77 -3.72
CA GLN A 119 18.40 -3.80 -4.46
C GLN A 119 18.22 -4.17 -5.93
N GLY A 120 17.02 -4.60 -6.33
CA GLY A 120 16.75 -5.07 -7.70
C GLY A 120 17.44 -6.39 -8.05
N THR A 121 17.75 -7.21 -7.05
CA THR A 121 18.41 -8.51 -7.19
C THR A 121 17.44 -9.70 -7.10
N ALA A 122 16.14 -9.43 -6.91
CA ALA A 122 15.08 -10.44 -6.93
C ALA A 122 15.08 -11.25 -8.24
N THR A 123 15.34 -12.55 -8.14
CA THR A 123 15.44 -13.44 -9.31
C THR A 123 14.06 -13.79 -9.85
N GLY A 124 13.93 -13.83 -11.18
CA GLY A 124 12.67 -14.19 -11.84
C GLY A 124 11.56 -13.12 -11.71
N TRP A 125 11.91 -11.92 -11.25
CA TRP A 125 10.96 -10.82 -11.11
C TRP A 125 10.39 -10.41 -12.47
N SER A 126 9.07 -10.52 -12.61
CA SER A 126 8.33 -10.16 -13.82
C SER A 126 7.18 -9.24 -13.43
N GLY A 127 7.45 -7.94 -13.48
CA GLY A 127 6.56 -6.87 -13.02
C GLY A 127 7.20 -5.49 -13.22
N PRO A 128 6.67 -4.41 -12.60
CA PRO A 128 7.36 -3.12 -12.58
C PRO A 128 8.76 -3.23 -11.98
N PRO A 129 9.71 -2.33 -12.28
CA PRO A 129 11.06 -2.40 -11.69
C PRO A 129 11.01 -2.61 -10.17
N PRO A 130 11.66 -3.65 -9.60
CA PRO A 130 11.44 -4.03 -8.21
C PRO A 130 11.70 -2.89 -7.19
N PRO A 131 12.79 -2.10 -7.32
CA PRO A 131 13.03 -0.96 -6.42
C PRO A 131 11.96 0.13 -6.55
N LEU A 132 11.38 0.29 -7.75
CA LEU A 132 10.30 1.25 -7.98
C LEU A 132 9.01 0.79 -7.28
N PHE A 133 8.67 -0.50 -7.37
CA PHE A 133 7.53 -1.07 -6.65
C PHE A 133 7.68 -0.92 -5.13
N TYR A 134 8.84 -1.27 -4.58
CA TYR A 134 9.18 -1.04 -3.19
C TYR A 134 8.93 0.42 -2.78
N MET A 135 9.45 1.36 -3.57
CA MET A 135 9.35 2.79 -3.27
C MET A 135 7.91 3.29 -3.28
N MET A 136 7.07 2.82 -4.23
CA MET A 136 5.67 3.21 -4.30
C MET A 136 4.89 2.69 -3.09
N VAL A 137 5.02 1.40 -2.77
CA VAL A 137 4.33 0.80 -1.62
C VAL A 137 4.75 1.46 -0.31
N ARG A 138 6.04 1.74 -0.13
CA ARG A 138 6.54 2.46 1.05
C ARG A 138 6.01 3.90 1.09
N GLY A 139 5.93 4.58 -0.05
CA GLY A 139 5.39 5.93 -0.16
C GLY A 139 3.93 6.00 0.29
N ASP A 140 3.09 5.12 -0.27
CA ASP A 140 1.67 5.04 0.12
C ASP A 140 1.52 4.69 1.61
N ALA A 141 2.36 3.80 2.14
CA ALA A 141 2.37 3.47 3.57
C ALA A 141 2.70 4.70 4.44
N VAL A 142 3.69 5.50 4.05
CA VAL A 142 4.04 6.75 4.75
C VAL A 142 2.87 7.73 4.70
N ASP A 143 2.24 7.90 3.54
CA ASP A 143 1.09 8.80 3.40
C ASP A 143 -0.04 8.34 4.31
N VAL A 144 -0.40 7.05 4.32
CA VAL A 144 -1.49 6.52 5.17
C VAL A 144 -1.18 6.61 6.66
N VAL A 145 0.06 6.36 7.09
CA VAL A 145 0.43 6.34 8.51
C VAL A 145 0.71 7.72 9.07
N TYR A 146 1.34 8.60 8.30
CA TYR A 146 1.85 9.90 8.77
C TYR A 146 1.27 11.11 8.07
N GLY A 147 0.53 10.96 6.96
CA GLY A 147 -0.09 12.09 6.29
C GLY A 147 -1.23 12.73 7.10
N THR A 148 -1.83 12.00 8.04
CA THR A 148 -2.95 12.48 8.87
C THR A 148 -2.47 13.38 9.99
N LYS A 149 -3.37 14.17 10.56
CA LYS A 149 -3.08 14.97 11.75
C LYS A 149 -2.60 14.09 12.91
N GLU A 150 -3.28 12.98 13.14
CA GLU A 150 -2.91 11.98 14.15
C GLU A 150 -1.54 11.36 13.87
N GLY A 151 -1.18 11.20 12.60
CA GLY A 151 0.14 10.75 12.16
C GLY A 151 1.25 11.73 12.51
N PHE A 152 1.04 13.02 12.23
CA PHE A 152 1.96 14.10 12.62
C PHE A 152 2.15 14.19 14.15
N ASP A 153 1.06 14.05 14.90
CA ASP A 153 1.10 14.05 16.37
C ASP A 153 2.01 12.92 16.91
N ARG A 154 2.01 11.73 16.29
CA ARG A 154 2.91 10.62 16.68
C ARG A 154 4.38 10.94 16.44
N LEU A 155 4.69 11.76 15.44
CA LEU A 155 6.04 12.22 15.16
C LEU A 155 6.48 13.36 16.09
N SER A 156 5.58 13.85 16.95
CA SER A 156 5.79 15.08 17.74
C SER A 156 6.13 16.29 16.85
N VAL A 157 5.60 16.29 15.62
CA VAL A 157 5.77 17.38 14.65
C VAL A 157 4.43 18.11 14.50
N PRO A 158 4.37 19.45 14.63
CA PRO A 158 3.14 20.19 14.42
C PRO A 158 2.57 19.96 13.02
N TYR A 159 1.27 19.63 12.94
CA TYR A 159 0.55 19.62 11.68
C TYR A 159 0.38 21.06 11.15
N MET A 160 1.32 21.51 10.31
CA MET A 160 1.36 22.89 9.80
C MET A 160 0.43 23.10 8.59
N ALA A 161 -0.87 22.90 8.81
CA ALA A 161 -1.88 23.24 7.82
C ALA A 161 -1.88 24.76 7.58
N HIS A 162 -1.48 25.18 6.37
CA HIS A 162 -1.60 26.58 5.96
C HIS A 162 -3.08 26.94 5.73
N ILE A 163 -3.88 25.97 5.30
CA ILE A 163 -5.35 26.01 5.24
C ILE A 163 -5.82 24.65 5.76
N MET A 164 -6.73 24.63 6.73
CA MET A 164 -7.29 23.38 7.23
C MET A 164 -8.15 22.74 6.14
N PRO A 165 -7.96 21.44 5.82
CA PRO A 165 -8.88 20.72 4.96
C PRO A 165 -10.30 20.80 5.51
N ALA A 166 -11.29 20.93 4.62
CA ALA A 166 -12.70 21.00 5.03
C ALA A 166 -13.21 19.66 5.59
N GLU A 167 -12.57 18.55 5.23
CA GLU A 167 -12.91 17.19 5.69
C GLU A 167 -11.65 16.43 6.13
N ASN A 168 -11.80 15.59 7.15
CA ASN A 168 -10.78 14.62 7.53
C ASN A 168 -10.80 13.47 6.52
N TRP A 169 -9.63 13.05 6.04
CA TRP A 169 -9.46 11.87 5.19
C TRP A 169 -9.10 10.62 5.99
#